data_AF-A0A7Y4QM51-F1
#
_entry.id   AF-A0A7Y4QM51-F1
#
_cell.length_a   1.000
_cell.length_b   1.000
_cell.length_c   1.000
_cell.angle_alpha   90.00
_cell.angle_beta   90.00
_cell.angle_gamma   90.00
#
_symmetry.space_group_name_H-M   'P 1'
#
loop_
_entity.id
_entity.type
_entity.pdbx_description
1 polymer ?
#
loop_
_entity_poly.entity_id
_entity_poly.type
_entity_poly.pdbx_seq_one_letter_code
_entity_poly.pdbx_strand_id
1 'polypeptide(L)'
;MLPVFPKARAAMQKVSGDEMFAGMWGVCPLLKQIRVRPQTEGREASYQREDGKVVEMQYNLRRVERGVKVEDAKGLSPEEFLEFYSNAGRELGNMMMADLLKGVGDAAEEVGNVIGLEGKGLSFEKYLEMTAKIYTEFDDYGCPRPKSVVLPPEMLQKFQNDIREWAADPMKRAAIEEVMQRHRKKFNEIEAGRRMV
;
A
#
# COMPACT_ATOMS: atom_id res chain seq x y z
N MET A 1 -37.38 -17.20 25.75
CA MET A 1 -36.20 -17.26 24.88
C MET A 1 -36.67 -16.98 23.47
N LEU A 2 -36.08 -16.01 22.77
CA LEU A 2 -36.37 -15.81 21.34
C LEU A 2 -35.79 -17.00 20.55
N PRO A 3 -36.46 -17.50 19.51
CA PRO A 3 -35.91 -18.53 18.65
C PRO A 3 -34.60 -18.03 18.02
N VAL A 4 -33.53 -18.80 18.19
CA VAL A 4 -32.26 -18.55 17.50
C VAL A 4 -32.43 -19.07 16.08
N PHE A 5 -32.11 -18.25 15.08
CA PHE A 5 -32.09 -18.63 13.66
C PHE A 5 -30.64 -18.75 13.19
N PRO A 6 -29.98 -19.92 13.33
CA PRO A 6 -28.54 -20.03 13.12
C PRO A 6 -28.13 -19.73 11.67
N LYS A 7 -28.94 -20.17 10.69
CA LYS A 7 -28.68 -19.93 9.26
C LYS A 7 -28.76 -18.44 8.91
N ALA A 8 -29.78 -17.75 9.39
CA ALA A 8 -29.93 -16.31 9.18
C ALA A 8 -28.79 -15.54 9.85
N ARG A 9 -28.42 -15.91 11.08
CA ARG A 9 -27.28 -15.32 11.79
C ARG A 9 -25.97 -15.50 11.02
N ALA A 10 -25.68 -16.71 10.56
CA ALA A 10 -24.47 -16.99 9.79
C ALA A 10 -24.44 -16.21 8.46
N ALA A 11 -25.58 -16.10 7.77
CA ALA A 11 -25.68 -15.30 6.55
C ALA A 11 -25.43 -13.81 6.82
N MET A 12 -26.01 -13.24 7.88
CA MET A 12 -25.76 -11.85 8.27
C MET A 12 -24.30 -11.62 8.67
N GLN A 13 -23.69 -12.54 9.41
CA GLN A 13 -22.27 -12.46 9.79
C GLN A 13 -21.34 -12.50 8.57
N LYS A 14 -21.66 -13.35 7.59
CA LYS A 14 -20.91 -13.39 6.33
C LYS A 14 -21.02 -12.07 5.58
N VAL A 15 -22.24 -11.59 5.36
CA VAL A 15 -22.47 -10.34 4.60
C VAL A 15 -21.85 -9.12 5.30
N SER A 16 -22.00 -9.01 6.62
CA SER A 16 -21.35 -7.93 7.38
C SER A 16 -19.82 -8.00 7.33
N GLY A 17 -19.24 -9.21 7.39
CA GLY A 17 -17.81 -9.42 7.18
C GLY A 17 -17.36 -8.99 5.79
N ASP A 18 -18.06 -9.44 4.74
CA ASP A 18 -17.77 -9.11 3.35
C ASP A 18 -17.82 -7.59 3.12
N GLU A 19 -18.84 -6.91 3.66
CA GLU A 19 -18.99 -5.45 3.54
C GLU A 19 -17.91 -4.68 4.32
N MET A 20 -17.56 -5.14 5.52
CA MET A 20 -16.45 -4.56 6.29
C MET A 20 -15.12 -4.66 5.53
N PHE A 21 -14.82 -5.84 4.97
CA PHE A 21 -13.60 -6.02 4.18
C PHE A 21 -13.64 -5.24 2.87
N ALA A 22 -14.81 -5.14 2.22
CA ALA A 22 -15.00 -4.30 1.04
C ALA A 22 -14.72 -2.82 1.36
N GLY A 23 -15.25 -2.30 2.46
CA GLY A 23 -14.98 -0.94 2.94
C GLY A 23 -13.49 -0.71 3.25
N MET A 24 -12.84 -1.68 3.90
CA MET A 24 -11.41 -1.64 4.22
C MET A 24 -10.54 -1.61 2.94
N TRP A 25 -10.80 -2.51 1.99
CA TRP A 25 -10.05 -2.58 0.73
C TRP A 25 -10.36 -1.40 -0.20
N GLY A 26 -11.56 -0.81 -0.09
CA GLY A 26 -11.90 0.41 -0.83
C GLY A 26 -11.03 1.61 -0.44
N VAL A 27 -10.64 1.70 0.84
CA VAL A 27 -9.71 2.73 1.33
C VAL A 27 -8.28 2.40 0.95
N CYS A 28 -7.85 1.15 1.15
CA CYS A 28 -6.49 0.73 0.82
C CYS A 28 -6.49 -0.56 0.00
N PRO A 29 -6.53 -0.44 -1.34
CA PRO A 29 -6.45 -1.59 -2.23
C PRO A 29 -5.13 -2.37 -2.11
N LEU A 30 -4.05 -1.71 -1.65
CA LEU A 30 -2.74 -2.35 -1.44
C LEU A 30 -2.82 -3.47 -0.40
N LEU A 31 -3.63 -3.30 0.67
CA LEU A 31 -3.80 -4.33 1.69
C LEU A 31 -4.34 -5.64 1.12
N LYS A 32 -5.15 -5.59 0.06
CA LYS A 32 -5.70 -6.78 -0.61
C LYS A 32 -4.64 -7.58 -1.35
N GLN A 33 -3.53 -6.95 -1.74
CA GLN A 33 -2.44 -7.59 -2.49
C GLN A 33 -1.40 -8.22 -1.56
N ILE A 34 -1.39 -7.85 -0.28
CA ILE A 34 -0.46 -8.38 0.72
C ILE A 34 -0.94 -9.77 1.14
N ARG A 35 -0.07 -10.77 0.98
CA ARG A 35 -0.36 -12.13 1.44
C ARG A 35 -0.39 -12.18 2.96
N VAL A 36 -1.56 -12.45 3.51
CA VAL A 36 -1.73 -12.66 4.96
C VAL A 36 -1.45 -14.12 5.29
N ARG A 37 -0.68 -14.35 6.35
CA ARG A 37 -0.54 -15.67 6.98
C ARG A 37 -1.09 -15.58 8.40
N PRO A 38 -2.11 -16.39 8.75
CA PRO A 38 -2.60 -16.42 10.12
C PRO A 38 -1.54 -17.04 11.02
N GLN A 39 -1.18 -16.32 12.09
CA GLN A 39 -0.36 -16.85 13.16
C GLN A 39 -1.28 -17.28 14.30
N THR A 40 -1.21 -18.55 14.68
CA THR A 40 -2.10 -19.15 15.67
C THR A 40 -1.73 -18.73 17.09
N GLU A 41 -0.42 -18.58 17.37
CA GLU A 41 0.12 -18.30 18.70
C GLU A 41 1.29 -17.31 18.64
N GLY A 42 1.50 -16.57 19.73
CA GLY A 42 2.57 -15.57 19.85
C GLY A 42 2.08 -14.14 19.62
N ARG A 43 2.89 -13.17 20.07
CA ARG A 43 2.63 -11.73 19.95
C ARG A 43 3.70 -11.00 19.16
N GLU A 44 4.64 -11.77 18.62
CA GLU A 44 5.87 -11.30 18.02
C GLU A 44 6.21 -12.17 16.81
N ALA A 45 6.98 -11.59 15.90
CA ALA A 45 7.58 -12.27 14.78
C ALA A 45 8.98 -11.71 14.52
N SER A 46 9.77 -12.45 13.75
CA SER A 46 11.08 -12.00 13.31
C SER A 46 11.31 -12.41 11.86
N TYR A 47 12.09 -11.61 11.14
CA TYR A 47 12.60 -11.99 9.82
C TYR A 47 14.08 -11.64 9.70
N GLN A 48 14.80 -12.40 8.87
CA GLN A 48 16.20 -12.15 8.57
C GLN A 48 16.32 -11.38 7.25
N ARG A 49 17.11 -10.32 7.25
CA ARG A 49 17.42 -9.51 6.06
C ARG A 49 18.62 -10.11 5.29
N GLU A 50 18.85 -9.62 4.08
CA GLU A 50 19.99 -10.04 3.23
C GLU A 50 21.36 -9.76 3.87
N ASP A 51 21.44 -8.74 4.74
CA ASP A 51 22.63 -8.39 5.53
C ASP A 51 22.84 -9.32 6.75
N GLY A 52 21.96 -10.32 6.94
CA GLY A 52 22.00 -11.25 8.06
C GLY A 52 21.38 -10.72 9.36
N LYS A 53 20.95 -9.45 9.41
CA LYS A 53 20.32 -8.84 10.59
C LYS A 53 18.94 -9.45 10.82
N VAL A 54 18.68 -9.88 12.04
CA VAL A 54 17.34 -10.30 12.49
C VAL A 54 16.58 -9.06 12.94
N VAL A 55 15.41 -8.85 12.35
CA VAL A 55 14.49 -7.78 12.74
C VAL A 55 13.33 -8.41 13.48
N GLU A 56 13.17 -8.00 14.73
CA GLU A 56 12.02 -8.34 15.55
C GLU A 56 10.86 -7.38 15.28
N MET A 57 9.64 -7.91 15.32
CA MET A 57 8.42 -7.19 15.06
C MET A 57 7.38 -7.58 16.10
N GLN A 58 6.82 -6.59 16.78
CA GLN A 58 5.71 -6.78 17.69
C GLN A 58 4.38 -6.61 16.95
N TYR A 59 3.41 -7.47 17.25
CA TYR A 59 2.08 -7.34 16.70
C TYR A 59 1.29 -6.23 17.39
N ASN A 60 0.88 -5.24 16.60
CA ASN A 60 0.03 -4.16 17.04
C ASN A 60 -1.44 -4.50 16.78
N LEU A 61 -2.23 -4.60 17.84
CA LEU A 61 -3.67 -4.80 17.71
C LEU A 61 -4.32 -3.50 17.19
N ARG A 62 -4.96 -3.60 16.03
CA ARG A 62 -5.88 -2.58 15.53
C ARG A 62 -7.31 -3.05 15.71
N ARG A 63 -8.12 -2.20 16.34
CA ARG A 63 -9.55 -2.47 16.59
C ARG A 63 -10.36 -1.20 16.36
N VAL A 64 -11.54 -1.37 15.79
CA VAL A 64 -12.57 -0.34 15.71
C VAL A 64 -13.70 -0.77 16.64
N GLU A 65 -14.04 0.08 17.61
CA GLU A 65 -15.17 -0.16 18.51
C GLU A 65 -16.38 0.63 18.01
N ARG A 66 -17.46 -0.08 17.73
CA ARG A 66 -18.75 0.49 17.31
C ARG A 66 -19.86 -0.19 18.09
N GLY A 67 -20.81 0.61 18.57
CA GLY A 67 -22.00 0.12 19.27
C GLY A 67 -23.24 0.72 18.65
N VAL A 68 -24.30 -0.09 18.57
CA VAL A 68 -25.65 0.36 18.23
C VAL A 68 -26.54 0.00 19.41
N LYS A 69 -27.38 0.93 19.85
CA LYS A 69 -28.36 0.65 20.90
C LYS A 69 -29.43 -0.29 20.34
N VAL A 70 -29.99 -1.14 21.20
CA VAL A 70 -30.98 -2.14 20.77
C VAL A 70 -32.25 -1.47 20.23
N GLU A 71 -32.58 -0.29 20.74
CA GLU A 71 -33.71 0.52 20.31
C GLU A 71 -33.50 1.02 18.88
N ASP A 72 -32.30 1.52 18.57
CA ASP A 72 -31.93 2.05 17.25
C ASP A 72 -31.72 0.92 16.23
N ALA A 73 -31.40 -0.29 16.70
CA ALA A 73 -31.25 -1.46 15.84
C ALA A 73 -32.60 -2.03 15.33
N LYS A 74 -33.71 -1.69 15.99
CA LYS A 74 -35.04 -2.13 15.58
C LYS A 74 -35.55 -1.23 14.46
N GLY A 75 -35.48 -1.74 13.23
CA GLY A 75 -35.97 -1.02 12.05
C GLY A 75 -34.87 -0.46 11.16
N LEU A 76 -33.60 -0.77 11.44
CA LEU A 76 -32.51 -0.53 10.49
C LEU A 76 -32.87 -1.15 9.15
N SER A 77 -32.78 -0.36 8.09
CA SER A 77 -32.85 -0.89 6.74
C SER A 77 -31.64 -1.79 6.47
N PRO A 78 -31.75 -2.74 5.51
CA PRO A 78 -30.59 -3.49 5.04
C PRO A 78 -29.43 -2.57 4.60
N GLU A 79 -29.72 -1.42 4.00
CA GLU A 79 -28.73 -0.46 3.54
C GLU A 79 -27.98 0.19 4.71
N GLU A 80 -28.70 0.67 5.74
CA GLU A 80 -28.11 1.26 6.93
C GLU A 80 -27.28 0.24 7.71
N PHE A 81 -27.75 -1.01 7.75
CA PHE A 81 -27.01 -2.12 8.35
C PHE A 81 -25.69 -2.36 7.63
N LEU A 82 -25.67 -2.38 6.29
CA LEU A 82 -24.44 -2.55 5.51
C LEU A 82 -23.50 -1.34 5.65
N GLU A 83 -24.04 -0.13 5.58
CA GLU A 83 -23.27 1.10 5.73
C GLU A 83 -22.54 1.16 7.09
N PHE A 84 -23.17 0.68 8.16
CA PHE A 84 -22.53 0.57 9.47
C PHE A 84 -21.21 -0.23 9.42
N TYR A 85 -21.22 -1.41 8.79
CA TYR A 85 -20.02 -2.24 8.64
C TYR A 85 -19.04 -1.67 7.62
N SER A 86 -19.54 -1.09 6.53
CA SER A 86 -18.71 -0.42 5.53
C SER A 86 -17.88 0.70 6.16
N ASN A 87 -18.51 1.52 7.01
CA ASN A 87 -17.84 2.61 7.73
C ASN A 87 -16.83 2.10 8.76
N ALA A 88 -17.13 1.02 9.49
CA ALA A 88 -16.16 0.37 10.37
C ALA A 88 -14.96 -0.18 9.57
N GLY A 89 -15.22 -0.78 8.41
CA GLY A 89 -14.20 -1.24 7.47
C GLY A 89 -13.30 -0.12 6.98
N ARG A 90 -13.87 1.02 6.58
CA ARG A 90 -13.11 2.21 6.15
C ARG A 90 -12.20 2.75 7.25
N GLU A 91 -12.69 2.85 8.48
CA GLU A 91 -11.85 3.27 9.62
C GLU A 91 -10.69 2.32 9.89
N LEU A 92 -10.95 1.02 9.86
CA LEU A 92 -9.91 0.01 9.98
C LEU A 92 -8.89 0.11 8.85
N GLY A 93 -9.37 0.30 7.61
CA GLY A 93 -8.54 0.48 6.42
C GLY A 93 -7.63 1.71 6.53
N ASN A 94 -8.13 2.83 7.04
CA ASN A 94 -7.34 4.04 7.28
C ASN A 94 -6.21 3.78 8.30
N MET A 95 -6.51 3.12 9.41
CA MET A 95 -5.50 2.78 10.42
C MET A 95 -4.42 1.86 9.83
N MET A 96 -4.82 0.82 9.10
CA MET A 96 -3.88 -0.12 8.48
C MET A 96 -3.06 0.53 7.36
N MET A 97 -3.63 1.45 6.59
CA MET A 97 -2.91 2.21 5.57
C MET A 97 -1.86 3.12 6.19
N ALA A 98 -2.20 3.81 7.28
CA ALA A 98 -1.25 4.64 8.02
C ALA A 98 -0.07 3.81 8.55
N ASP A 99 -0.35 2.62 9.11
CA ASP A 99 0.69 1.70 9.58
C ASP A 99 1.58 1.19 8.43
N LEU A 100 0.97 0.82 7.30
CA LEU A 100 1.70 0.36 6.11
C LEU A 100 2.64 1.45 5.60
N LEU A 101 2.12 2.67 5.39
CA LEU A 101 2.92 3.79 4.91
C LEU A 101 4.01 4.19 5.90
N LYS A 102 3.72 4.16 7.19
CA LYS A 102 4.72 4.39 8.23
C LYS A 102 5.83 3.34 8.17
N GLY A 103 5.49 2.06 8.10
CA GLY A 103 6.49 0.99 8.01
C GLY A 103 7.38 1.10 6.76
N VAL A 104 6.79 1.50 5.62
CA VAL A 104 7.56 1.79 4.40
C VAL A 104 8.46 3.02 4.58
N GLY A 105 7.96 4.08 5.22
CA GLY A 105 8.71 5.28 5.55
C GLY A 105 9.91 5.00 6.44
N ASP A 106 9.68 4.32 7.58
CA ASP A 106 10.72 3.93 8.53
C ASP A 106 11.81 3.09 7.85
N ALA A 107 11.42 2.15 6.98
CA ALA A 107 12.35 1.33 6.22
C ALA A 107 13.16 2.16 5.19
N ALA A 108 12.52 3.13 4.53
CA ALA A 108 13.19 4.03 3.59
C ALA A 108 14.16 4.98 4.30
N GLU A 109 13.81 5.47 5.50
CA GLU A 109 14.68 6.29 6.34
C GLU A 109 15.91 5.52 6.81
N GLU A 110 15.74 4.28 7.30
CA GLU A 110 16.85 3.42 7.78
C GLU A 110 17.95 3.24 6.72
N VAL A 111 17.57 3.14 5.45
CA VAL A 111 18.51 2.96 4.32
C VAL A 111 18.88 4.26 3.62
N GLY A 112 18.44 5.42 4.12
CA GLY A 112 18.74 6.73 3.52
C GLY A 112 18.10 6.98 2.14
N ASN A 113 17.00 6.27 1.83
CA ASN A 113 16.28 6.37 0.56
C ASN A 113 15.16 7.43 0.58
N VAL A 114 15.25 8.40 1.47
CA VAL A 114 14.29 9.51 1.56
C VAL A 114 14.81 10.72 0.79
N ILE A 115 13.89 11.41 0.10
CA ILE A 115 14.17 12.65 -0.61
C ILE A 115 13.25 13.73 -0.04
N GLY A 116 13.85 14.74 0.60
CA GLY A 116 13.13 15.91 1.08
C GLY A 116 12.68 16.81 -0.07
N LEU A 117 11.42 17.25 -0.04
CA LEU A 117 10.84 18.18 -1.03
C LEU A 117 10.89 19.66 -0.58
N GLU A 118 11.44 19.95 0.60
CA GLU A 118 11.63 21.31 1.15
C GLU A 118 10.37 22.22 1.11
N GLY A 119 9.17 21.63 1.06
CA GLY A 119 7.92 22.38 0.90
C GLY A 119 7.70 23.04 -0.47
N LYS A 120 8.61 22.88 -1.43
CA LYS A 120 8.51 23.46 -2.79
C LYS A 120 7.78 22.55 -3.79
N GLY A 121 7.37 21.37 -3.34
CA GLY A 121 6.79 20.33 -4.19
C GLY A 121 7.85 19.52 -4.93
N LEU A 122 7.40 18.66 -5.83
CA LEU A 122 8.29 17.77 -6.59
C LEU A 122 8.83 18.49 -7.83
N SER A 123 10.10 18.89 -7.81
CA SER A 123 10.79 19.40 -8.99
C SER A 123 11.24 18.27 -9.92
N PHE A 124 11.62 18.59 -11.15
CA PHE A 124 12.15 17.61 -12.10
C PHE A 124 13.44 16.97 -11.58
N GLU A 125 14.33 17.75 -10.97
CA GLU A 125 15.60 17.25 -10.41
C GLU A 125 15.33 16.27 -9.27
N LYS A 126 14.36 16.58 -8.41
CA LYS A 126 13.94 15.69 -7.31
C LYS A 126 13.24 14.43 -7.82
N TYR A 127 12.45 14.55 -8.89
CA TYR A 127 11.87 13.40 -9.57
C TYR A 127 12.95 12.50 -10.19
N LEU A 128 13.98 13.10 -10.80
CA LEU A 128 15.12 12.36 -11.37
C LEU A 128 15.92 11.66 -10.27
N GLU A 129 16.17 12.33 -9.15
CA GLU A 129 16.82 11.77 -7.97
C GLU A 129 16.02 10.56 -7.43
N MET A 130 14.70 10.70 -7.30
CA MET A 130 13.79 9.64 -6.87
C MET A 130 13.83 8.46 -7.84
N THR A 131 13.72 8.74 -9.13
CA THR A 131 13.75 7.73 -10.18
C THR A 131 15.07 6.97 -10.16
N ALA A 132 16.20 7.65 -9.96
CA ALA A 132 17.53 7.03 -9.94
C ALA A 132 17.80 6.15 -8.71
N LYS A 133 17.12 6.41 -7.58
CA LYS A 133 17.28 5.61 -6.35
C LYS A 133 16.43 4.34 -6.35
N ILE A 134 15.35 4.29 -7.13
CA ILE A 134 14.43 3.15 -7.17
C ILE A 134 15.03 2.00 -7.98
N TYR A 135 14.88 0.77 -7.52
CA TYR A 135 15.20 -0.40 -8.33
C TYR A 135 14.14 -0.63 -9.42
N THR A 136 14.56 -0.71 -10.69
CA THR A 136 13.69 -0.98 -11.83
C THR A 136 13.94 -2.39 -12.36
N GLU A 137 12.86 -3.18 -12.42
CA GLU A 137 12.84 -4.47 -13.10
C GLU A 137 12.43 -4.26 -14.55
N PHE A 138 12.96 -5.08 -15.44
CA PHE A 138 12.61 -5.08 -16.85
C PHE A 138 11.94 -6.41 -17.21
N ASP A 139 10.98 -6.36 -18.12
CA ASP A 139 10.40 -7.56 -18.71
C ASP A 139 11.29 -8.15 -19.82
N ASP A 140 10.85 -9.26 -20.42
CA ASP A 140 11.59 -9.97 -21.47
C ASP A 140 11.78 -9.13 -22.75
N TYR A 141 10.97 -8.09 -22.94
CA TYR A 141 11.07 -7.13 -24.05
C TYR A 141 11.96 -5.92 -23.69
N GLY A 142 12.49 -5.89 -22.47
CA GLY A 142 13.28 -4.80 -21.96
C GLY A 142 12.44 -3.56 -21.62
N CYS A 143 11.15 -3.67 -21.41
CA CYS A 143 10.32 -2.58 -20.91
C CYS A 143 10.39 -2.53 -19.37
N PRO A 144 10.54 -1.34 -18.76
CA PRO A 144 10.55 -1.23 -17.31
C PRO A 144 9.16 -1.57 -16.76
N ARG A 145 9.10 -2.40 -15.71
CA ARG A 145 7.85 -2.68 -15.02
C ARG A 145 7.31 -1.40 -14.36
N PRO A 146 6.01 -1.09 -14.53
CA PRO A 146 5.44 0.14 -14.01
C PRO A 146 5.54 0.18 -12.49
N LYS A 147 5.88 1.35 -11.96
CA LYS A 147 5.90 1.61 -10.52
C LYS A 147 4.62 2.33 -10.12
N SER A 148 4.09 1.98 -8.96
CA SER A 148 2.95 2.69 -8.37
C SER A 148 3.45 3.86 -7.53
N VAL A 149 2.84 5.02 -7.73
CA VAL A 149 3.10 6.22 -6.94
C VAL A 149 1.84 6.51 -6.13
N VAL A 150 1.99 6.66 -4.81
CA VAL A 150 0.88 6.98 -3.88
C VAL A 150 1.01 8.45 -3.48
N LEU A 151 -0.03 9.23 -3.77
CA LEU A 151 -0.07 10.67 -3.51
C LEU A 151 -1.41 11.05 -2.91
N PRO A 152 -1.46 12.12 -2.09
CA PRO A 152 -2.72 12.76 -1.73
C PRO A 152 -3.48 13.25 -2.98
N PRO A 153 -4.83 13.21 -2.99
CA PRO A 153 -5.64 13.61 -4.14
C PRO A 153 -5.33 15.01 -4.68
N GLU A 154 -5.03 15.96 -3.79
CA GLU A 154 -4.70 17.34 -4.12
C GLU A 154 -3.39 17.48 -4.92
N MET A 155 -2.47 16.52 -4.80
CA MET A 155 -1.19 16.53 -5.53
C MET A 155 -1.26 15.80 -6.87
N LEU A 156 -2.25 14.93 -7.07
CA LEU A 156 -2.34 14.04 -8.23
C LEU A 156 -2.39 14.82 -9.55
N GLN A 157 -3.27 15.84 -9.63
CA GLN A 157 -3.46 16.60 -10.86
C GLN A 157 -2.19 17.38 -11.24
N LYS A 158 -1.53 17.99 -10.26
CA LYS A 158 -0.28 18.71 -10.46
C LYS A 158 0.81 17.74 -10.96
N PHE A 159 0.98 16.61 -10.28
CA PHE A 159 1.96 15.60 -10.67
C PHE A 159 1.74 15.06 -12.10
N GLN A 160 0.50 14.82 -12.50
CA GLN A 160 0.19 14.39 -13.87
C GLN A 160 0.55 15.45 -14.91
N ASN A 161 0.33 16.73 -14.60
CA ASN A 161 0.70 17.83 -15.49
C ASN A 161 2.23 17.96 -15.59
N ASP A 162 2.93 17.91 -14.44
CA ASP A 162 4.38 18.00 -14.36
C ASP A 162 5.05 16.87 -15.17
N ILE A 163 4.61 15.62 -15.02
CA ILE A 163 5.14 14.49 -15.82
C ILE A 163 4.93 14.71 -17.32
N ARG A 164 3.75 15.19 -17.75
CA ARG A 164 3.48 15.44 -19.17
C ARG A 164 4.38 16.53 -19.73
N GLU A 165 4.59 17.60 -18.95
CA GLU A 165 5.52 18.68 -19.31
C GLU A 165 6.95 18.15 -19.45
N TRP A 166 7.41 17.34 -18.49
CA TRP A 166 8.77 16.78 -18.50
C TRP A 166 8.99 15.79 -19.65
N ALA A 167 7.95 15.04 -20.04
CA ALA A 167 8.01 14.14 -21.18
C ALA A 167 8.04 14.88 -22.54
N ALA A 168 7.49 16.09 -22.60
CA ALA A 168 7.48 16.91 -23.81
C ALA A 168 8.80 17.66 -24.03
N ASP A 169 9.52 17.99 -22.96
CA ASP A 169 10.84 18.64 -23.03
C ASP A 169 11.93 17.62 -23.45
N PRO A 170 12.60 17.82 -24.61
CA PRO A 170 13.65 16.91 -25.08
C PRO A 170 14.82 16.74 -24.11
N MET A 171 15.21 17.78 -23.36
CA MET A 171 16.33 17.71 -22.42
C MET A 171 15.95 16.87 -21.20
N LYS A 172 14.77 17.12 -20.63
CA LYS A 172 14.27 16.36 -19.47
C LYS A 172 14.03 14.89 -19.84
N ARG A 173 13.49 14.63 -21.03
CA ARG A 173 13.32 13.27 -21.55
C ARG A 173 14.65 12.54 -21.71
N ALA A 174 15.68 13.20 -22.23
CA ALA A 174 17.01 12.62 -22.35
C ALA A 174 17.61 12.26 -20.99
N ALA A 175 17.43 13.12 -19.97
CA ALA A 175 17.88 12.83 -18.61
C ALA A 175 17.16 11.64 -17.98
N ILE A 176 15.84 11.50 -18.17
CA ILE A 176 15.08 10.32 -17.71
C ILE A 176 15.60 9.05 -18.40
N GLU A 177 15.82 9.11 -19.71
CA GLU A 177 16.32 7.96 -20.48
C GLU A 177 17.72 7.53 -20.00
N GLU A 178 18.60 8.49 -19.69
CA GLU A 178 19.92 8.19 -19.14
C GLU A 178 19.83 7.39 -17.82
N VAL A 179 18.92 7.80 -16.92
CA VAL A 179 18.65 7.05 -15.68
C VAL A 179 18.14 5.65 -15.98
N MET A 180 17.22 5.51 -16.94
CA MET A 180 16.69 4.20 -17.34
C MET A 180 17.77 3.28 -17.95
N GLN A 181 18.70 3.82 -18.73
CA GLN A 181 19.82 3.04 -19.28
C GLN A 181 20.77 2.55 -18.17
N ARG A 182 21.05 3.38 -17.16
CA ARG A 182 21.81 2.95 -15.98
C ARG A 182 21.10 1.82 -15.24
N HIS A 183 19.78 1.91 -15.08
CA HIS A 183 18.99 0.85 -14.43
C HIS A 183 19.03 -0.45 -15.23
N ARG A 184 18.88 -0.37 -16.56
CA ARG A 184 18.94 -1.53 -17.46
C ARG A 184 20.28 -2.24 -17.37
N LYS A 185 21.39 -1.49 -17.38
CA LYS A 185 22.73 -2.05 -17.22
C LYS A 185 22.87 -2.80 -15.88
N LYS A 186 22.47 -2.16 -14.77
CA LYS A 186 22.51 -2.75 -13.43
C LYS A 186 21.65 -4.01 -13.33
N PHE A 187 20.45 -4.00 -13.92
CA PHE A 187 19.57 -5.17 -13.96
C PHE A 187 20.21 -6.34 -14.71
N ASN A 188 20.78 -6.08 -15.89
CA ASN A 188 21.45 -7.11 -16.69
C ASN A 188 22.68 -7.71 -15.98
N GLU A 189 23.43 -6.90 -15.23
CA GLU A 189 24.57 -7.37 -14.42
C GLU A 189 24.10 -8.34 -13.32
N ILE A 190 23.00 -8.01 -12.63
CA ILE A 190 22.40 -8.89 -11.60
C ILE A 190 21.89 -10.19 -12.21
N GLU A 191 21.15 -10.12 -13.32
CA GLU A 191 20.61 -11.29 -14.00
C GLU A 191 21.70 -12.20 -14.58
N ALA A 192 22.78 -11.63 -15.13
CA ALA A 192 23.95 -12.39 -15.55
C ALA A 192 24.59 -13.13 -14.37
N GLY A 193 24.69 -12.49 -13.20
CA GLY A 193 25.16 -13.13 -11.96
C GLY A 193 24.27 -14.30 -11.53
N ARG A 194 22.94 -14.16 -11.62
CA ARG A 194 21.98 -15.23 -11.27
C ARG A 194 22.06 -16.44 -12.19
N ARG A 195 22.43 -16.25 -13.46
CA ARG A 195 22.56 -17.34 -14.46
C ARG A 195 23.89 -18.08 -14.42
N MET A 196 24.90 -17.52 -13.75
CA MET A 196 26.25 -18.10 -13.64
C MET A 196 26.44 -18.97 -12.38
N VAL A 197 25.42 -19.09 -11.53
CA VAL A 197 25.36 -20.00 -10.36
C VAL A 197 24.45 -21.17 -10.71
#